data_AF-A0A2V8IN81-F1
#
_entry.id   AF-A0A2V8IN81-F1
#
_cell.length_a   1.000
_cell.length_b   1.000
_cell.length_c   1.000
_cell.angle_alpha   90.00
_cell.angle_beta   90.00
_cell.angle_gamma   90.00
#
_symmetry.space_group_name_H-M   'P 1'
#
loop_
_entity.id
_entity.type
_entity.pdbx_description
1 polymer ?
#
loop_
_entity_poly.entity_id
_entity_poly.type
_entity_poly.pdbx_seq_one_letter_code
_entity_poly.pdbx_strand_id
1 'polypeptide(L)'
;MRAGSMLSTLALALACAAPAAADTIAITRGSLIFNGAFFDPLTIGGDRGFTFDATVGDGVVDFVPGCGGFCDPGTTFSLGAFWIGNDLTGTATVDGRTFERVGDLSSDTSAQARFSGSMFVPLPGGRSATTRSTFSFEGTLFVFHPEGVPEQFDLFGGGTAIGTFGRVEGQNEWSLDRLVFRFDGADPVPEPATLLLVATVVGGTLARRYAKAVSRRRYAASGGKQ
;
A
#
# COMPACT_ATOMS: atom_id res chain seq x y z
N MET A 1 -53.50 -31.17 -29.50
CA MET A 1 -52.08 -30.81 -29.71
C MET A 1 -51.84 -29.45 -29.06
N ARG A 2 -51.11 -29.38 -27.94
CA ARG A 2 -50.80 -28.12 -27.24
C ARG A 2 -49.27 -27.99 -27.20
N ALA A 3 -48.74 -27.10 -28.02
CA ALA A 3 -47.33 -26.73 -28.04
C ALA A 3 -47.08 -25.69 -26.93
N GLY A 4 -46.33 -26.08 -25.90
CA GLY A 4 -45.89 -25.18 -24.84
C GLY A 4 -44.53 -24.59 -25.19
N SER A 5 -44.51 -23.32 -25.60
CA SER A 5 -43.27 -22.54 -25.77
C SER A 5 -42.64 -22.24 -24.40
N MET A 6 -41.54 -22.91 -24.09
CA MET A 6 -40.64 -22.53 -23.00
C MET A 6 -39.92 -21.23 -23.39
N LEU A 7 -40.36 -20.11 -22.78
CA LEU A 7 -39.61 -18.85 -22.82
C LEU A 7 -38.25 -19.07 -22.14
N SER A 8 -37.20 -18.99 -22.95
CA SER A 8 -35.81 -19.04 -22.53
C SER A 8 -35.43 -17.67 -21.98
N THR A 9 -35.33 -17.55 -20.65
CA THR A 9 -34.93 -16.32 -19.96
C THR A 9 -33.45 -16.09 -20.19
N LEU A 10 -33.11 -15.33 -21.23
CA LEU A 10 -31.77 -14.83 -21.50
C LEU A 10 -31.43 -13.77 -20.43
N ALA A 11 -30.85 -14.21 -19.31
CA ALA A 11 -30.32 -13.33 -18.29
C ALA A 11 -29.10 -12.59 -18.86
N LEU A 12 -29.35 -11.39 -19.37
CA LEU A 12 -28.35 -10.45 -19.84
C LEU A 12 -27.52 -10.00 -18.62
N ALA A 13 -26.44 -10.74 -18.33
CA ALA A 13 -25.43 -10.33 -17.37
C ALA A 13 -24.76 -9.07 -17.91
N LEU A 14 -25.28 -7.90 -17.52
CA LEU A 14 -24.57 -6.63 -17.58
C LEU A 14 -23.28 -6.84 -16.77
N ALA A 15 -22.23 -7.26 -17.45
CA ALA A 15 -20.87 -7.10 -16.97
C ALA A 15 -20.67 -5.59 -16.85
N CYS A 16 -20.86 -5.06 -15.65
CA CYS A 16 -20.28 -3.78 -15.28
C CYS A 16 -18.79 -3.95 -15.55
N ALA A 17 -18.32 -3.45 -16.69
CA ALA A 17 -16.91 -3.21 -16.88
C ALA A 17 -16.53 -2.29 -15.72
N ALA A 18 -15.82 -2.85 -14.74
CA ALA A 18 -15.25 -2.03 -13.69
C ALA A 18 -14.46 -0.92 -14.40
N PRO A 19 -14.57 0.34 -13.97
CA PRO A 19 -13.69 1.37 -14.49
C PRO A 19 -12.27 0.81 -14.41
N ALA A 20 -11.54 0.87 -15.53
CA ALA A 20 -10.14 0.52 -15.55
C ALA A 20 -9.45 1.44 -14.54
N ALA A 21 -9.31 0.97 -13.31
CA ALA A 21 -8.49 1.63 -12.32
C ALA A 21 -7.11 1.73 -12.97
N ALA A 22 -6.50 2.91 -12.94
CA ALA A 22 -5.11 3.04 -13.34
C ALA A 22 -4.32 1.99 -12.54
N ASP A 23 -3.70 1.04 -13.24
CA ASP A 23 -3.00 -0.08 -12.59
C ASP A 23 -1.94 0.48 -11.64
N THR A 24 -2.23 0.36 -10.34
CA THR A 24 -1.41 0.90 -9.26
C THR A 24 -0.10 0.12 -9.22
N ILE A 25 1.03 0.81 -9.07
CA ILE A 25 2.36 0.22 -9.08
C ILE A 25 2.70 -0.25 -7.67
N ALA A 26 2.94 -1.55 -7.51
CA ALA A 26 3.37 -2.12 -6.25
C ALA A 26 4.87 -1.92 -6.04
N ILE A 27 5.26 -1.18 -5.00
CA ILE A 27 6.64 -1.06 -4.54
C ILE A 27 7.02 -2.31 -3.76
N THR A 28 8.00 -3.06 -4.27
CA THR A 28 8.39 -4.38 -3.75
C THR A 28 9.77 -4.40 -3.12
N ARG A 29 10.60 -3.40 -3.40
CA ARG A 29 11.97 -3.29 -2.90
C ARG A 29 12.41 -1.84 -2.73
N GLY A 30 13.45 -1.65 -1.94
CA GLY A 30 14.05 -0.34 -1.72
C GLY A 30 14.26 -0.01 -0.26
N SER A 31 14.71 1.22 -0.02
CA SER A 31 14.88 1.75 1.32
C SER A 31 14.89 3.26 1.39
N LEU A 32 14.57 3.77 2.58
CA LEU A 32 14.88 5.12 3.02
C LEU A 32 15.57 5.02 4.37
N ILE A 33 16.66 5.76 4.56
CA ILE A 33 17.45 5.72 5.80
C ILE A 33 17.51 7.14 6.36
N PHE A 34 17.16 7.29 7.62
CA PHE A 34 17.41 8.47 8.42
C PHE A 34 18.54 8.18 9.41
N ASN A 35 19.57 9.04 9.43
CA ASN A 35 20.78 8.89 10.25
C ASN A 35 20.85 9.92 11.37
N GLY A 36 19.71 10.25 12.00
CA GLY A 36 19.63 11.19 13.13
C GLY A 36 19.57 12.67 12.74
N ALA A 37 20.19 13.04 11.62
CA ALA A 37 20.19 14.43 11.13
C ALA A 37 19.76 14.58 9.66
N PHE A 38 20.04 13.57 8.84
CA PHE A 38 19.81 13.63 7.39
C PHE A 38 19.21 12.32 6.89
N PHE A 39 18.60 12.39 5.70
CA PHE A 39 18.16 11.23 4.95
C PHE A 39 19.23 10.84 3.92
N ASP A 40 19.47 9.54 3.78
CA ASP A 40 20.08 8.99 2.57
C ASP A 40 19.03 9.03 1.43
N PRO A 41 19.45 8.92 0.16
CA PRO A 41 18.52 8.87 -0.96
C PRO A 41 17.43 7.81 -0.79
N LEU A 42 16.21 8.16 -1.22
CA LEU A 42 15.11 7.23 -1.39
C LEU A 42 15.36 6.43 -2.67
N THR A 43 15.65 5.14 -2.52
CA THR A 43 15.76 4.22 -3.66
C THR A 43 14.66 3.18 -3.55
N ILE A 44 13.69 3.18 -4.46
CA ILE A 44 12.58 2.23 -4.50
C ILE A 44 12.42 1.59 -5.87
N GLY A 45 11.86 0.39 -5.89
CA GLY A 45 11.52 -0.31 -7.12
C GLY A 45 10.31 -1.21 -6.95
N GLY A 46 9.61 -1.44 -8.05
CA GLY A 46 8.31 -2.09 -8.05
C GLY A 46 8.07 -2.97 -9.26
N ASP A 47 6.80 -3.33 -9.45
CA ASP A 47 6.31 -3.93 -10.68
C ASP A 47 6.40 -2.94 -11.87
N ARG A 48 6.02 -3.41 -13.06
CA ARG A 48 6.03 -2.59 -14.29
C ARG A 48 7.39 -1.95 -14.63
N GLY A 49 8.47 -2.53 -14.12
CA GLY A 49 9.81 -1.98 -14.25
C GLY A 49 10.00 -0.66 -13.51
N PHE A 50 9.16 -0.36 -12.51
CA PHE A 50 9.23 0.88 -11.77
C PHE A 50 10.53 0.97 -10.96
N THR A 51 11.22 2.10 -11.08
CA THR A 51 12.33 2.47 -10.20
C THR A 51 12.26 3.96 -9.91
N PHE A 52 12.60 4.37 -8.70
CA PHE A 52 12.78 5.77 -8.35
C PHE A 52 13.98 5.91 -7.43
N ASP A 53 14.95 6.72 -7.86
CA ASP A 53 16.11 7.09 -7.06
C ASP A 53 16.07 8.61 -6.88
N ALA A 54 15.86 9.05 -5.64
CA ALA A 54 15.62 10.46 -5.32
C ALA A 54 16.37 10.91 -4.08
N THR A 55 16.91 12.12 -4.16
CA THR A 55 17.33 12.87 -2.99
C THR A 55 16.11 13.38 -2.24
N VAL A 56 16.15 13.28 -0.91
CA VAL A 56 15.06 13.66 -0.02
C VAL A 56 15.41 15.00 0.65
N GLY A 57 14.55 15.99 0.46
CA GLY A 57 14.68 17.35 0.99
C GLY A 57 13.82 17.62 2.23
N ASP A 58 13.42 18.88 2.38
CA ASP A 58 12.76 19.46 3.57
C ASP A 58 11.25 19.12 3.69
N GLY A 59 10.90 17.84 3.55
CA GLY A 59 9.53 17.38 3.76
C GLY A 59 9.09 17.41 5.23
N VAL A 60 7.86 16.97 5.47
CA VAL A 60 7.29 16.85 6.81
C VAL A 60 7.61 15.48 7.39
N VAL A 61 8.20 15.44 8.59
CA VAL A 61 8.54 14.20 9.30
C VAL A 61 8.01 14.25 10.73
N ASP A 62 7.15 13.31 11.11
CA ASP A 62 6.45 13.33 12.40
C ASP A 62 7.27 12.69 13.53
N PHE A 63 8.25 11.84 13.19
CA PHE A 63 9.05 11.13 14.19
C PHE A 63 10.08 12.03 14.90
N VAL A 64 10.56 13.10 14.26
CA VAL A 64 11.53 14.01 14.89
C VAL A 64 10.86 14.88 15.97
N PRO A 65 9.70 15.53 15.72
CA PRO A 65 8.96 16.25 16.76
C PRO A 65 8.36 15.31 17.80
N GLY A 66 7.94 14.09 17.40
CA GLY A 66 7.32 13.12 18.30
C GLY A 66 8.20 12.68 19.47
N CYS A 67 9.53 12.72 19.30
CA CYS A 67 10.48 12.54 20.39
C CYS A 67 11.13 13.85 20.87
N GLY A 68 10.91 15.01 20.26
CA GLY A 68 11.56 16.26 20.70
C GLY A 68 13.09 16.20 20.83
N GLY A 69 13.76 15.30 20.07
CA GLY A 69 15.18 14.96 20.20
C GLY A 69 15.49 13.75 21.12
N PHE A 70 14.64 13.47 22.11
CA PHE A 70 14.80 12.38 23.07
C PHE A 70 13.47 11.66 23.38
N CYS A 71 13.42 10.37 23.11
CA CYS A 71 12.26 9.55 23.30
C CYS A 71 12.19 8.96 24.73
N ASP A 72 11.05 9.13 25.39
CA ASP A 72 10.74 8.45 26.64
C ASP A 72 10.61 6.93 26.42
N PRO A 73 11.27 6.09 27.23
CA PRO A 73 11.14 4.64 27.14
C PRO A 73 9.70 4.18 27.32
N GLY A 74 9.25 3.25 26.48
CA GLY A 74 7.89 2.72 26.54
C GLY A 74 6.84 3.54 25.80
N THR A 75 7.21 4.67 25.20
CA THR A 75 6.29 5.46 24.38
C THR A 75 6.20 4.94 22.96
N THR A 76 5.28 5.50 22.17
CA THR A 76 5.15 5.23 20.74
C THR A 76 5.20 6.54 19.99
N PHE A 77 5.89 6.57 18.86
CA PHE A 77 5.94 7.74 17.98
C PHE A 77 5.47 7.38 16.56
N SER A 78 5.02 8.39 15.82
CA SER A 78 4.57 8.27 14.42
C SER A 78 5.76 8.00 13.51
N LEU A 79 5.63 7.05 12.57
CA LEU A 79 6.55 6.90 11.43
C LEU A 79 6.11 7.76 10.22
N GLY A 80 5.17 8.67 10.44
CA GLY A 80 4.62 9.58 9.45
C GLY A 80 5.71 10.41 8.80
N ALA A 81 5.72 10.40 7.47
CA ALA A 81 6.53 11.31 6.68
C ALA A 81 5.85 11.63 5.36
N PHE A 82 6.05 12.85 4.86
CA PHE A 82 5.45 13.33 3.62
C PHE A 82 6.40 14.27 2.88
N TRP A 83 6.63 13.97 1.61
CA TRP A 83 7.41 14.78 0.70
C TRP A 83 6.62 14.99 -0.60
N ILE A 84 6.73 16.18 -1.20
CA ILE A 84 6.06 16.51 -2.45
C ILE A 84 6.90 17.45 -3.32
N GLY A 85 6.84 17.27 -4.64
CA GLY A 85 7.47 18.20 -5.57
C GLY A 85 8.98 18.26 -5.41
N ASN A 86 9.49 19.44 -5.09
CA ASN A 86 10.93 19.71 -4.94
C ASN A 86 11.56 19.08 -3.69
N ASP A 87 10.75 18.50 -2.82
CA ASP A 87 11.23 17.68 -1.71
C ASP A 87 11.80 16.32 -2.18
N LEU A 88 11.46 15.88 -3.39
CA LEU A 88 11.91 14.61 -3.98
C LEU A 88 12.51 14.86 -5.35
N THR A 89 13.83 15.05 -5.39
CA THR A 89 14.53 15.31 -6.66
C THR A 89 15.27 14.07 -7.13
N GLY A 90 14.98 13.58 -8.34
CA GLY A 90 15.48 12.27 -8.74
C GLY A 90 15.22 11.83 -10.17
N THR A 91 15.38 10.53 -10.40
CA THR A 91 15.08 9.87 -11.68
C THR A 91 14.10 8.73 -11.45
N ALA A 92 13.01 8.73 -12.21
CA ALA A 92 12.02 7.66 -12.19
C ALA A 92 12.01 6.90 -13.52
N THR A 93 11.75 5.61 -13.48
CA THR A 93 11.48 4.79 -14.67
C THR A 93 10.17 4.04 -14.44
N VAL A 94 9.31 3.95 -15.44
CA VAL A 94 8.06 3.17 -15.43
C VAL A 94 7.74 2.71 -16.85
N ASP A 95 7.35 1.45 -17.03
CA ASP A 95 7.07 0.86 -18.36
C ASP A 95 8.19 1.09 -19.39
N GLY A 96 9.45 1.16 -18.94
CA GLY A 96 10.61 1.43 -19.77
C GLY A 96 10.82 2.91 -20.17
N ARG A 97 9.94 3.83 -19.76
CA ARG A 97 10.11 5.28 -19.92
C ARG A 97 10.85 5.84 -18.72
N THR A 98 11.90 6.62 -18.96
CA THR A 98 12.68 7.28 -17.90
C THR A 98 12.36 8.76 -17.87
N PHE A 99 12.02 9.26 -16.69
CA PHE A 99 11.80 10.66 -16.37
C PHE A 99 12.97 11.16 -15.53
N GLU A 100 13.79 12.00 -16.14
CA GLU A 100 14.91 12.64 -15.46
C GLU A 100 14.44 13.88 -14.68
N ARG A 101 15.19 14.22 -13.63
CA ARG A 101 14.97 15.45 -12.84
C ARG A 101 13.54 15.57 -12.31
N VAL A 102 12.92 14.46 -11.92
CA VAL A 102 11.64 14.47 -11.19
C VAL A 102 11.76 15.41 -10.01
N GLY A 103 10.77 16.28 -9.79
CA GLY A 103 10.73 17.24 -8.68
C GLY A 103 11.55 18.53 -8.89
N ASP A 104 12.37 18.62 -9.93
CA ASP A 104 13.10 19.85 -10.26
C ASP A 104 12.12 20.96 -10.70
N LEU A 105 12.40 22.21 -10.31
CA LEU A 105 11.59 23.39 -10.65
C LEU A 105 11.40 23.62 -12.16
N SER A 106 12.27 23.05 -12.98
CA SER A 106 12.23 23.14 -14.44
C SER A 106 11.85 21.80 -15.10
N SER A 107 11.35 20.85 -14.33
CA SER A 107 10.86 19.56 -14.84
C SER A 107 9.34 19.54 -14.88
N ASP A 108 8.80 18.90 -15.93
CA ASP A 108 7.38 18.63 -16.03
C ASP A 108 6.97 17.36 -15.25
N THR A 109 7.89 16.75 -14.49
CA THR A 109 7.61 15.55 -13.69
C THR A 109 7.78 15.85 -12.21
N SER A 110 6.82 15.44 -11.39
CA SER A 110 6.82 15.63 -9.93
C SER A 110 6.45 14.33 -9.23
N ALA A 111 6.91 14.16 -7.99
CA ALA A 111 6.56 13.01 -7.17
C ALA A 111 6.02 13.45 -5.82
N GLN A 112 5.16 12.61 -5.24
CA GLN A 112 4.85 12.65 -3.81
C GLN A 112 5.11 11.29 -3.18
N ALA A 113 5.50 11.30 -1.92
CA ALA A 113 5.67 10.10 -1.11
C ALA A 113 5.11 10.33 0.29
N ARG A 114 4.32 9.38 0.78
CA ARG A 114 3.77 9.35 2.13
C ARG A 114 4.10 8.03 2.79
N PHE A 115 4.65 8.10 3.99
CA PHE A 115 4.88 6.97 4.87
C PHE A 115 3.94 7.10 6.06
N SER A 116 3.37 5.97 6.50
CA SER A 116 2.48 5.91 7.65
C SER A 116 2.82 4.69 8.51
N GLY A 117 2.70 4.84 9.83
CA GLY A 117 2.96 3.78 10.78
C GLY A 117 3.28 4.34 12.15
N SER A 118 3.63 3.46 13.08
CA SER A 118 4.08 3.87 14.41
C SER A 118 5.14 2.91 14.94
N MET A 119 6.01 3.38 15.83
CA MET A 119 7.07 2.57 16.41
C MET A 119 7.15 2.79 17.92
N PHE A 120 7.40 1.69 18.63
CA PHE A 120 7.57 1.68 20.08
C PHE A 120 9.03 1.97 20.47
N VAL A 121 9.20 2.79 21.49
CA VAL A 121 10.51 3.11 22.08
C VAL A 121 10.83 2.03 23.12
N PRO A 122 11.97 1.33 23.00
CA PRO A 122 12.28 0.20 23.85
C PRO A 122 12.39 0.60 25.33
N LEU A 123 12.05 -0.32 26.24
CA LEU A 123 12.29 -0.10 27.67
C LEU A 123 13.80 -0.04 27.97
N PRO A 124 14.23 0.61 29.07
CA PRO A 124 15.64 0.70 29.41
C PRO A 124 16.22 -0.69 29.68
N GLY A 125 17.27 -1.07 28.95
CA GLY A 125 17.91 -2.38 29.09
C GLY A 125 19.37 -2.46 28.65
N GLY A 126 20.00 -1.34 28.28
CA GLY A 126 21.37 -1.30 27.76
C GLY A 126 21.82 0.10 27.34
N ARG A 127 22.92 0.19 26.58
CA ARG A 127 23.41 1.44 25.96
C ARG A 127 22.78 1.71 24.59
N SER A 128 22.28 0.67 23.94
CA SER A 128 21.60 0.74 22.65
C SER A 128 20.47 -0.29 22.61
N ALA A 129 19.44 -0.02 21.83
CA ALA A 129 18.33 -0.92 21.59
C ALA A 129 17.82 -0.78 20.15
N THR A 130 17.15 -1.83 19.64
CA THR A 130 16.56 -1.84 18.30
C THR A 130 15.10 -2.26 18.38
N THR A 131 14.23 -1.48 17.73
CA THR A 131 12.81 -1.83 17.57
C THR A 131 12.49 -2.02 16.10
N ARG A 132 11.51 -2.88 15.80
CA ARG A 132 10.93 -3.07 14.47
C ARG A 132 9.45 -2.76 14.50
N SER A 133 8.94 -2.18 13.42
CA SER A 133 7.51 -2.00 13.19
C SER A 133 7.20 -2.07 11.69
N THR A 134 5.93 -2.23 11.35
CA THR A 134 5.47 -2.17 9.96
C THR A 134 5.13 -0.74 9.57
N PHE A 135 5.32 -0.38 8.30
CA PHE A 135 4.85 0.87 7.72
C PHE A 135 4.10 0.61 6.41
N SER A 136 3.22 1.53 6.04
CA SER A 136 2.64 1.61 4.71
C SER A 136 3.20 2.80 3.94
N PHE A 137 3.24 2.65 2.62
CA PHE A 137 3.70 3.66 1.68
C PHE A 137 2.64 3.94 0.64
N GLU A 138 2.40 5.21 0.39
CA GLU A 138 1.57 5.71 -0.71
C GLU A 138 2.38 6.77 -1.45
N GLY A 139 2.36 6.72 -2.77
CA GLY A 139 3.05 7.70 -3.58
C GLY A 139 2.31 7.97 -4.88
N THR A 140 2.71 9.04 -5.55
CA THR A 140 2.19 9.36 -6.88
C THR A 140 3.31 10.00 -7.70
N LEU A 141 3.50 9.53 -8.92
CA LEU A 141 4.32 10.19 -9.93
C LEU A 141 3.40 10.92 -10.90
N PHE A 142 3.57 12.22 -11.01
CA PHE A 142 2.84 13.09 -11.93
C PHE A 142 3.73 13.47 -13.10
N VAL A 143 3.25 13.26 -14.33
CA VAL A 143 3.91 13.72 -15.55
C VAL A 143 2.99 14.70 -16.25
N PHE A 144 3.40 15.96 -16.28
CA PHE A 144 2.70 17.01 -16.98
C PHE A 144 3.15 17.04 -18.44
N HIS A 145 2.21 17.29 -19.34
CA HIS A 145 2.47 17.45 -20.76
C HIS A 145 1.95 18.82 -21.17
N PRO A 146 2.76 19.69 -21.82
CA PRO A 146 2.35 21.05 -22.17
C PRO A 146 1.06 21.11 -23.01
N GLU A 147 0.82 20.09 -23.84
CA GLU A 147 -0.30 20.02 -24.77
C GLU A 147 -1.18 18.76 -24.55
N GLY A 148 -0.92 18.00 -23.49
CA GLY A 148 -1.50 16.66 -23.27
C GLY A 148 -2.30 16.53 -21.98
N VAL A 149 -2.93 15.38 -21.82
CA VAL A 149 -3.56 14.98 -20.55
C VAL A 149 -2.44 14.58 -19.60
N PRO A 150 -2.39 15.10 -18.36
CA PRO A 150 -1.40 14.67 -17.37
C PRO A 150 -1.46 13.16 -17.15
N GLU A 151 -0.30 12.51 -17.08
CA GLU A 151 -0.20 11.12 -16.67
C GLU A 151 0.03 11.03 -15.17
N GLN A 152 -0.62 10.07 -14.53
CA GLN A 152 -0.49 9.82 -13.10
C GLN A 152 -0.22 8.33 -12.88
N PHE A 153 0.81 8.03 -12.08
CA PHE A 153 1.11 6.69 -11.64
C PHE A 153 0.98 6.62 -10.13
N ASP A 154 -0.05 5.93 -9.66
CA ASP A 154 -0.23 5.69 -8.24
C ASP A 154 0.70 4.57 -7.78
N LEU A 155 1.37 4.80 -6.66
CA LEU A 155 2.33 3.89 -6.06
C LEU A 155 1.79 3.45 -4.71
N PHE A 156 1.92 2.17 -4.39
CA PHE A 156 1.60 1.64 -3.08
C PHE A 156 2.65 0.63 -2.63
N GLY A 157 2.84 0.52 -1.33
CA GLY A 157 3.73 -0.48 -0.79
C GLY A 157 3.74 -0.47 0.73
N GLY A 158 4.74 -1.11 1.29
CA GLY A 158 4.97 -1.14 2.71
C GLY A 158 6.17 -2.01 3.02
N GLY A 159 6.44 -2.14 4.31
CA GLY A 159 7.51 -3.00 4.76
C GLY A 159 7.85 -2.81 6.22
N THR A 160 9.10 -3.08 6.56
CA THR A 160 9.61 -3.05 7.92
C THR A 160 10.43 -1.77 8.17
N ALA A 161 10.02 -0.99 9.17
CA ALA A 161 10.81 0.07 9.76
C ALA A 161 11.66 -0.47 10.91
N ILE A 162 12.94 -0.14 10.94
CA ILE A 162 13.92 -0.59 11.94
C ILE A 162 14.55 0.64 12.59
N GLY A 163 14.19 0.91 13.85
CA GLY A 163 14.73 2.01 14.65
C GLY A 163 15.86 1.52 15.55
N THR A 164 16.99 2.21 15.52
CA THR A 164 18.13 2.02 16.43
C THR A 164 18.19 3.21 17.37
N PHE A 165 18.20 2.91 18.66
CA PHE A 165 18.16 3.90 19.73
C PHE A 165 19.46 3.84 20.52
N GLY A 166 20.01 5.01 20.84
CA GLY A 166 21.16 5.20 21.71
C GLY A 166 20.73 5.80 23.04
N ARG A 167 21.25 5.30 24.16
CA ARG A 167 20.90 5.85 25.47
C ARG A 167 21.59 7.19 25.68
N VAL A 168 20.83 8.20 26.11
CA VAL A 168 21.37 9.51 26.47
C VAL A 168 22.09 9.40 27.81
N GLU A 169 23.36 9.79 27.87
CA GLU A 169 24.15 9.69 29.10
C GLU A 169 23.60 10.63 30.18
N GLY A 170 23.44 10.10 31.39
CA GLY A 170 22.88 10.85 32.52
C GLY A 170 21.36 11.02 32.50
N GLN A 171 20.66 10.54 31.47
CA GLN A 171 19.20 10.63 31.35
C GLN A 171 18.57 9.24 31.22
N ASN A 172 17.26 9.15 31.48
CA ASN A 172 16.47 7.94 31.26
C ASN A 172 15.72 8.01 29.93
N GLU A 173 16.37 8.55 28.90
CA GLU A 173 15.78 8.81 27.59
C GLU A 173 16.62 8.13 26.49
N TRP A 174 15.99 7.94 25.34
CA TRP A 174 16.59 7.39 24.13
C TRP A 174 16.76 8.46 23.06
N SER A 175 17.89 8.49 22.37
CA SER A 175 18.02 9.21 21.10
C SER A 175 17.78 8.23 19.95
N LEU A 176 17.04 8.66 18.92
CA LEU A 176 16.88 7.87 17.69
C LEU A 176 18.09 8.10 16.78
N ASP A 177 19.07 7.20 16.86
CA ASP A 177 20.32 7.31 16.10
C ASP A 177 20.09 7.01 14.61
N ARG A 178 19.25 6.02 14.32
CA ARG A 178 19.03 5.55 12.95
C ARG A 178 17.64 4.96 12.77
N LEU A 179 16.95 5.32 11.70
CA LEU A 179 15.69 4.73 11.29
C LEU A 179 15.79 4.26 9.84
N VAL A 180 15.55 2.97 9.60
CA VAL A 180 15.62 2.37 8.26
C VAL A 180 14.24 1.88 7.87
N PHE A 181 13.65 2.47 6.83
CA PHE A 181 12.50 1.92 6.13
C PHE A 181 13.02 0.94 5.08
N ARG A 182 12.67 -0.33 5.19
CA ARG A 182 12.97 -1.33 4.16
C ARG A 182 11.67 -1.71 3.48
N PHE A 183 11.64 -1.63 2.16
CA PHE A 183 10.56 -2.21 1.38
C PHE A 183 10.87 -3.68 1.16
N ASP A 184 10.10 -4.52 1.82
CA ASP A 184 10.11 -5.96 1.75
C ASP A 184 8.69 -6.38 1.41
N GLY A 185 8.38 -6.30 0.10
CA GLY A 185 7.10 -6.58 -0.56
C GLY A 185 5.90 -6.79 0.37
N ALA A 186 4.95 -5.85 0.33
CA ALA A 186 3.66 -6.07 0.99
C ALA A 186 3.11 -7.44 0.56
N ASP A 187 2.80 -8.30 1.53
CA ASP A 187 2.06 -9.54 1.23
C ASP A 187 0.88 -9.13 0.34
N PRO A 188 0.71 -9.76 -0.83
CA PRO A 188 -0.25 -9.30 -1.82
C PRO A 188 -1.61 -9.19 -1.14
N VAL A 189 -2.09 -7.96 -0.98
CA VAL A 189 -3.41 -7.72 -0.40
C VAL A 189 -4.40 -8.39 -1.34
N PRO A 190 -5.22 -9.35 -0.86
CA PRO A 190 -6.17 -10.02 -1.73
C PRO A 190 -7.07 -8.98 -2.37
N GLU A 191 -7.04 -8.88 -3.70
CA GLU A 191 -7.84 -7.89 -4.41
C GLU A 191 -9.33 -8.09 -4.05
N PRO A 192 -10.14 -7.01 -3.98
CA PRO A 192 -11.56 -7.12 -3.74
C PRO A 192 -12.27 -7.99 -4.79
N ALA A 193 -11.71 -8.09 -6.01
CA ALA A 193 -12.17 -9.02 -7.03
C ALA A 193 -11.98 -10.50 -6.62
N THR A 194 -10.86 -10.84 -5.97
CA THR A 194 -10.63 -12.19 -5.43
C THR A 194 -11.63 -12.50 -4.32
N LEU A 195 -11.93 -11.53 -3.44
CA LEU A 195 -12.98 -11.69 -2.42
C LEU A 195 -14.36 -11.89 -3.04
N LEU A 196 -14.69 -11.15 -4.11
CA LEU A 196 -15.96 -11.28 -4.81
C LEU A 196 -16.06 -12.63 -5.55
N LEU A 197 -14.96 -13.12 -6.13
CA LEU A 197 -14.89 -14.44 -6.74
C LEU A 197 -15.11 -15.55 -5.70
N VAL A 198 -14.45 -15.45 -4.54
CA VAL A 198 -14.64 -16.41 -3.45
C VAL A 198 -16.09 -16.35 -2.92
N ALA A 199 -16.63 -15.15 -2.72
CA ALA A 199 -18.00 -14.96 -2.25
C ALA A 199 -19.04 -15.54 -3.23
N THR A 200 -18.85 -15.38 -4.54
CA THR A 200 -19.77 -15.92 -5.57
C THR A 200 -19.71 -17.45 -5.64
N VAL A 201 -18.53 -18.06 -5.52
CA VAL A 201 -18.38 -19.52 -5.47
C VAL A 201 -19.06 -20.10 -4.22
N VAL A 202 -18.83 -19.50 -3.05
CA VAL A 202 -19.46 -19.94 -1.79
C VAL A 202 -20.98 -19.73 -1.84
N GLY A 203 -21.45 -18.57 -2.27
CA GLY A 203 -22.88 -18.28 -2.42
C GLY A 203 -23.58 -19.23 -3.40
N GLY A 204 -22.97 -19.48 -4.56
CA GLY A 204 -23.51 -20.38 -5.59
C GLY A 204 -23.62 -21.84 -5.13
N THR A 205 -22.62 -22.33 -4.37
CA THR A 205 -22.65 -23.70 -3.84
C THR A 205 -23.73 -23.88 -2.76
N LEU A 206 -23.91 -22.89 -1.87
CA LEU A 206 -24.95 -22.90 -0.85
C LEU A 206 -26.36 -22.81 -1.47
N ALA A 207 -26.58 -21.91 -2.43
CA ALA A 207 -27.85 -21.78 -3.14
C ALA A 207 -28.25 -23.08 -3.85
N ARG A 208 -27.29 -23.77 -4.50
CA ARG A 208 -27.53 -25.05 -5.18
C ARG A 208 -27.93 -26.17 -4.20
N ARG A 209 -27.33 -26.20 -3.01
CA ARG A 209 -27.70 -27.18 -1.96
C ARG A 209 -29.11 -26.91 -1.45
N TYR A 210 -29.47 -25.65 -1.21
CA TYR A 210 -30.80 -25.27 -0.76
C TYR A 210 -31.90 -25.63 -1.78
N ALA A 211 -31.67 -25.34 -3.06
CA ALA A 211 -32.60 -25.69 -4.14
C ALA A 211 -32.86 -27.22 -4.23
N LYS A 212 -31.81 -28.04 -4.08
CA LYS A 212 -31.93 -29.52 -4.05
C LYS A 212 -32.70 -30.04 -2.82
N ALA A 213 -32.57 -29.39 -1.66
CA ALA A 213 -33.30 -29.78 -0.46
C ALA A 213 -34.81 -29.47 -0.58
N VAL A 214 -35.14 -28.31 -1.15
CA VAL A 214 -36.54 -27.89 -1.38
C VAL A 214 -37.25 -28.80 -2.39
N SER A 215 -36.58 -29.19 -3.48
CA SER A 215 -37.19 -30.08 -4.49
C SER A 215 -37.49 -31.48 -3.94
N ARG A 216 -36.61 -32.03 -3.10
CA ARG A 216 -36.85 -33.33 -2.43
C ARG A 216 -38.05 -33.30 -1.48
N ARG A 217 -38.25 -32.21 -0.73
CA ARG A 217 -39.42 -32.06 0.16
C ARG A 217 -40.75 -32.01 -0.61
N ARG A 218 -40.77 -31.37 -1.78
CA ARG A 218 -41.99 -31.31 -2.61
C ARG A 218 -42.37 -32.68 -3.19
N TYR A 219 -41.39 -33.47 -3.63
CA TYR A 219 -41.63 -34.84 -4.10
C TYR A 219 -42.13 -35.78 -3.00
N ALA A 220 -41.60 -35.67 -1.78
CA ALA A 220 -42.07 -36.48 -0.65
C ALA A 220 -43.51 -36.13 -0.24
N ALA A 221 -43.94 -34.87 -0.40
CA ALA A 221 -45.29 -34.43 -0.01
C ALA A 221 -46.39 -34.79 -1.03
N SER A 222 -46.07 -35.08 -2.30
CA SER A 222 -47.07 -35.39 -3.34
C SER A 222 -47.33 -36.88 -3.56
N GLY A 223 -46.60 -37.78 -2.89
CA GLY A 223 -46.60 -39.22 -3.15
C GLY A 223 -47.62 -40.05 -2.36
N GLY A 224 -48.60 -39.44 -1.68
CA GLY A 224 -49.43 -40.14 -0.70
C GLY A 224 -50.93 -39.93 -0.85
N LYS A 225 -51.52 -40.26 -2.00
CA LYS A 225 -52.94 -40.65 -2.13
C LYS A 225 -53.08 -41.61 -3.32
N GLN A 226 -53.05 -42.92 -3.04
CA GLN A 226 -53.70 -43.94 -3.87
C GLN A 226 -55.07 -44.21 -3.28
#